data_AF-A0A2A5NYX7-F1
#
_entry.id   AF-A0A2A5NYX7-F1
#
_cell.length_a   1.000
_cell.length_b   1.000
_cell.length_c   1.000
_cell.angle_alpha   90.00
_cell.angle_beta   90.00
_cell.angle_gamma   90.00
#
_symmetry.space_group_name_H-M   'P 1'
#
loop_
_entity.id
_entity.type
_entity.pdbx_description
1 polymer ?
#
loop_
_entity_poly.entity_id
_entity_poly.type
_entity_poly.pdbx_seq_one_letter_code
_entity_poly.pdbx_strand_id
1 'polypeptide(L)'
;MAERFDEYYRALKARHGGAVVYGSGRVLEREVEALGSAVIEGGSYERISVTGSAVIKGDVEVSRLEVSGSCSVEGSLRAGSIRSSGLLTPQPP
;
A
#
# COMPACT_ATOMS: atom_id res chain seq x y z
N MET A 1 -19.02 2.09 -15.66
CA MET A 1 -17.62 2.57 -15.80
C MET A 1 -16.71 2.15 -14.63
N ALA A 2 -17.27 1.66 -13.50
CA ALA A 2 -16.50 1.14 -12.35
C ALA A 2 -16.12 -0.36 -12.47
N GLU A 3 -16.73 -1.11 -13.39
CA GLU A 3 -16.69 -2.57 -13.38
C GLU A 3 -15.45 -3.19 -14.06
N ARG A 4 -14.76 -2.43 -14.92
CA ARG A 4 -13.60 -2.95 -15.68
C ARG A 4 -12.26 -2.79 -14.97
N PHE A 5 -12.20 -1.98 -13.91
CA PHE A 5 -10.98 -1.77 -13.12
C PHE A 5 -10.80 -2.85 -12.04
N ASP A 6 -11.89 -3.41 -11.52
CA ASP A 6 -11.87 -4.46 -10.48
C ASP A 6 -11.24 -5.77 -10.99
N GLU A 7 -11.55 -6.14 -12.25
CA GLU A 7 -11.13 -7.42 -12.84
C GLU A 7 -9.62 -7.46 -13.16
N TYR A 8 -9.04 -6.34 -13.61
CA TYR A 8 -7.60 -6.23 -13.88
C TYR A 8 -6.75 -6.40 -12.62
N TYR A 9 -7.24 -5.88 -11.49
CA TYR A 9 -6.52 -5.96 -10.21
C TYR A 9 -6.66 -7.33 -9.54
N ARG A 10 -7.78 -8.03 -9.75
CA ARG A 10 -7.99 -9.41 -9.27
C ARG A 10 -6.97 -10.40 -9.83
N ALA A 11 -6.49 -10.23 -11.06
CA ALA A 11 -5.55 -11.15 -11.68
C ALA A 11 -4.11 -11.03 -11.12
N LEU A 12 -3.70 -9.84 -10.67
CA LEU A 12 -2.36 -9.60 -10.10
C LEU A 12 -2.29 -9.99 -8.61
N LYS A 13 -3.40 -9.89 -7.86
CA LYS A 13 -3.52 -10.25 -6.42
C LYS A 13 -3.29 -11.73 -6.10
N ALA A 14 -3.43 -12.63 -7.07
CA ALA A 14 -3.45 -14.07 -6.80
C ALA A 14 -2.07 -14.70 -6.57
N ARG A 15 -0.96 -13.99 -6.81
CA ARG A 15 0.39 -14.58 -6.77
C ARG A 15 1.40 -13.84 -5.89
N HIS A 16 1.24 -12.53 -5.71
CA HIS A 16 2.07 -11.71 -4.83
C HIS A 16 1.13 -10.65 -4.22
N GLY A 17 1.33 -10.27 -2.95
CA GLY A 17 0.51 -9.25 -2.27
C GLY A 17 0.30 -8.04 -3.18
N GLY A 18 -0.95 -7.60 -3.35
CA GLY A 18 -1.35 -6.62 -4.36
C GLY A 18 -0.85 -5.20 -4.11
N ALA A 19 0.46 -4.98 -4.01
CA ALA A 19 1.04 -3.65 -3.94
C ALA A 19 1.30 -3.15 -5.35
N VAL A 20 0.65 -2.05 -5.74
CA VAL A 20 0.89 -1.38 -7.02
C VAL A 20 1.54 -0.04 -6.75
N VAL A 21 2.77 0.11 -7.23
CA VAL A 21 3.50 1.37 -7.09
C VAL A 21 3.29 2.22 -8.34
N TYR A 22 2.74 3.42 -8.15
CA TYR A 22 2.48 4.39 -9.20
C TYR A 22 3.60 5.43 -9.21
N GLY A 23 4.78 5.04 -9.70
CA GLY A 23 5.95 5.93 -9.75
C GLY A 23 7.26 5.17 -9.77
N SER A 24 8.25 5.72 -9.07
CA SER A 24 9.60 5.16 -8.94
C SER A 24 9.66 4.24 -7.72
N GLY A 25 9.13 3.03 -7.81
CA GLY A 25 9.24 2.07 -6.72
C GLY A 25 9.60 0.67 -7.18
N ARG A 26 10.14 -0.11 -6.26
CA ARG A 26 10.53 -1.49 -6.47
C ARG A 26 9.74 -2.37 -5.50
N VAL A 27 9.03 -3.33 -6.07
CA VAL A 27 8.34 -4.37 -5.30
C VAL A 27 9.19 -5.64 -5.38
N LEU A 28 9.71 -6.06 -4.24
CA LEU A 28 10.30 -7.37 -4.00
C LEU A 28 9.23 -8.25 -3.33
N GLU A 29 9.37 -9.58 -3.44
CA GLU A 29 8.32 -10.56 -3.10
C GLU A 29 7.54 -10.27 -1.80
N ARG A 30 8.23 -9.79 -0.75
CA ARG A 30 7.65 -9.37 0.54
C ARG A 30 8.10 -8.00 1.02
N GLU A 31 8.87 -7.26 0.21
CA GLU A 31 9.38 -5.94 0.56
C GLU A 31 8.95 -4.93 -0.50
N VAL A 32 8.18 -3.92 -0.09
CA VAL A 32 7.67 -2.88 -0.98
C VAL A 32 8.43 -1.61 -0.71
N GLU A 33 9.14 -1.09 -1.71
CA GLU A 33 9.74 0.23 -1.68
C GLU A 33 9.06 1.11 -2.72
N ALA A 34 8.49 2.23 -2.30
CA ALA A 34 7.82 3.16 -3.20
C ALA A 34 8.33 4.58 -3.00
N LEU A 35 8.87 5.19 -4.07
CA LEU A 35 9.30 6.58 -4.09
C LEU A 35 8.37 7.35 -5.05
N GLY A 36 7.58 8.28 -4.52
CA GLY A 36 6.54 9.00 -5.25
C GLY A 36 5.15 8.57 -4.78
N SER A 37 4.34 7.94 -5.65
CA SER A 37 2.99 7.51 -5.31
C SER A 37 2.87 5.99 -5.24
N ALA A 38 2.23 5.46 -4.21
CA ALA A 38 2.00 4.03 -4.03
C ALA A 38 0.54 3.75 -3.74
N VAL A 39 0.00 2.66 -4.27
CA VAL A 39 -1.30 2.14 -3.84
C VAL A 39 -1.09 0.70 -3.38
N ILE A 40 -1.24 0.50 -2.08
CA ILE A 40 -1.12 -0.82 -1.48
C ILE A 40 -2.53 -1.36 -1.35
N GLU A 41 -2.86 -2.37 -2.15
CA GLU A 41 -4.05 -3.15 -1.89
C GLU A 41 -3.77 -4.30 -0.95
N GLY A 42 -4.85 -4.83 -0.36
CA GLY A 42 -4.79 -5.88 0.64
C GLY A 42 -3.83 -7.03 0.29
N GLY A 43 -3.12 -7.50 1.32
CA GLY A 43 -2.03 -8.46 1.20
C GLY A 43 -1.13 -8.50 2.43
N SER A 44 -0.19 -9.44 2.45
CA SER A 44 0.76 -9.64 3.55
C SER A 44 2.18 -9.32 3.10
N TYR A 45 2.85 -8.41 3.81
CA TYR A 45 4.20 -7.94 3.52
C TYR A 45 5.10 -8.02 4.76
N GLU A 46 6.40 -8.14 4.55
CA GLU A 46 7.36 -8.12 5.66
C GLU A 46 7.81 -6.69 5.96
N ARG A 47 8.17 -5.94 4.91
CA ARG A 47 8.59 -4.54 5.00
C ARG A 47 7.90 -3.70 3.94
N ILE A 48 7.33 -2.57 4.34
CA ILE A 48 6.81 -1.56 3.42
C ILE A 48 7.52 -0.26 3.74
N SER A 49 8.19 0.33 2.75
CA SER A 49 8.79 1.66 2.80
C SER A 49 8.16 2.51 1.71
N VAL A 50 7.47 3.56 2.11
CA VAL A 50 6.85 4.53 1.20
C VAL A 50 7.48 5.89 1.47
N THR A 51 7.95 6.56 0.43
CA THR A 51 8.42 7.94 0.47
C THR A 51 7.63 8.74 -0.55
N GLY A 52 6.74 9.62 -0.08
CA GLY A 52 5.81 10.40 -0.91
C GLY A 52 4.36 10.21 -0.47
N SER A 53 3.50 9.77 -1.38
CA SER A 53 2.05 9.61 -1.17
C SER A 53 1.63 8.14 -1.28
N ALA A 54 1.16 7.53 -0.20
CA ALA A 54 0.58 6.18 -0.23
C ALA A 54 -0.92 6.18 -0.04
N VAL A 55 -1.62 5.32 -0.78
CA VAL A 55 -3.03 4.99 -0.55
C VAL A 55 -3.13 3.52 -0.22
N ILE A 56 -3.70 3.19 0.92
CA ILE A 56 -3.89 1.81 1.36
C ILE A 56 -5.36 1.46 1.16
N LYS A 57 -5.64 0.47 0.31
CA LYS A 57 -7.00 0.04 -0.03
C LYS A 57 -7.24 -1.40 0.42
N GLY A 58 -8.13 -1.58 1.39
CA GLY A 58 -8.45 -2.90 1.96
C GLY A 58 -7.52 -3.34 3.10
N ASP A 59 -7.58 -4.64 3.44
CA ASP A 59 -6.87 -5.22 4.58
C ASP A 59 -5.39 -5.54 4.26
N VAL A 60 -4.48 -4.73 4.80
CA VAL A 60 -3.03 -4.91 4.63
C VAL A 60 -2.41 -5.36 5.95
N GLU A 61 -1.61 -6.43 5.92
CA GLU A 61 -0.82 -6.90 7.05
C GLU A 61 0.67 -6.72 6.76
N VAL A 62 1.39 -6.05 7.65
CA VAL A 62 2.82 -5.79 7.50
C VAL A 62 3.58 -5.86 8.83
N SER A 63 4.79 -6.42 8.83
CA SER A 63 5.60 -6.43 10.05
C SER A 63 6.18 -5.04 10.35
N ARG A 64 6.78 -4.38 9.36
CA ARG A 64 7.34 -3.03 9.48
C ARG A 64 6.87 -2.10 8.35
N LEU A 65 6.18 -1.03 8.72
CA LEU A 65 5.70 0.00 7.80
C LEU A 65 6.40 1.32 8.08
N GLU A 66 7.15 1.81 7.10
CA GLU A 66 7.74 3.15 7.09
C GLU A 66 7.07 3.98 6.00
N VAL A 67 6.57 5.15 6.37
CA VAL A 67 5.90 6.08 5.49
C VAL A 67 6.50 7.45 5.73
N SER A 68 7.04 8.06 4.69
CA SER A 68 7.67 9.37 4.72
C SER A 68 6.92 10.28 3.75
N GLY A 69 5.90 10.99 4.24
CA GLY A 69 5.06 11.88 3.44
C GLY A 69 3.59 11.78 3.83
N SER A 70 2.70 11.66 2.86
CA SER A 70 1.26 11.57 3.08
C SER A 70 0.76 10.15 2.90
N CYS A 71 -0.06 9.65 3.82
CA CYS A 71 -0.71 8.36 3.65
C CYS A 71 -2.21 8.44 3.93
N SER A 72 -3.00 7.93 2.98
CA SER A 72 -4.44 7.76 3.09
C SER A 72 -4.74 6.28 3.25
N VAL A 73 -5.54 5.95 4.26
CA VAL A 73 -5.93 4.57 4.53
C VAL A 73 -7.43 4.45 4.32
N GLU A 74 -7.80 3.70 3.29
CA GLU A 74 -9.16 3.31 2.90
C GLU A 74 -9.32 1.80 3.19
N GLY A 75 -9.43 1.44 4.47
CA GLY A 75 -9.55 0.04 4.90
C GLY A 75 -8.85 -0.25 6.23
N SER A 76 -8.49 -1.51 6.44
CA SER A 76 -7.82 -1.97 7.66
C SER A 76 -6.31 -2.10 7.44
N LEU A 77 -5.52 -1.23 8.06
CA LEU A 77 -4.07 -1.41 8.11
C LEU A 77 -3.65 -2.10 9.41
N ARG A 78 -3.08 -3.30 9.32
CA ARG A 78 -2.41 -4.01 10.42
C ARG A 78 -0.91 -3.94 10.23
N ALA A 79 -0.23 -3.22 11.10
CA ALA A 79 1.22 -3.12 11.06
C ALA A 79 1.81 -3.37 12.45
N GLY A 80 2.82 -4.25 12.54
CA GLY A 80 3.52 -4.53 13.81
C GLY A 80 4.34 -3.34 14.31
N SER A 81 4.88 -2.54 13.40
CA SER A 81 5.58 -1.29 13.71
C SER A 81 5.32 -0.27 12.60
N ILE A 82 4.74 0.88 12.97
CA ILE A 82 4.43 1.97 12.04
C ILE A 82 5.36 3.15 12.35
N ARG A 83 6.06 3.63 11.34
CA ARG A 83 6.83 4.87 11.39
C ARG A 83 6.34 5.79 10.28
N SER A 84 5.49 6.74 10.64
CA SER A 84 5.01 7.77 9.71
C SER A 84 5.71 9.10 10.02
N SER A 85 6.38 9.68 9.03
CA SER A 85 7.08 10.97 9.14
C SER A 85 6.34 12.09 8.40
N GLY A 86 5.01 12.02 8.28
CA GLY A 86 4.20 13.09 7.70
C GLY A 86 2.71 12.98 8.05
N LEU A 87 1.84 13.51 7.19
CA LEU A 87 0.40 13.63 7.48
C LEU A 87 -0.33 12.33 7.13
N LEU A 88 -0.93 11.69 8.13
CA LEU A 88 -1.80 10.54 7.93
C LEU A 88 -3.26 11.01 8.02
N THR A 89 -3.94 11.03 6.89
CA THR A 89 -5.35 11.46 6.82
C THR A 89 -6.21 10.21 6.64
N PRO A 90 -6.94 9.76 7.69
CA PRO A 90 -7.94 8.72 7.50
C PRO A 90 -9.05 9.30 6.61
N GLN A 91 -9.46 8.57 5.57
CA GLN A 91 -10.62 8.98 4.80
C GLN A 91 -11.90 8.64 5.58
N PRO A 92 -12.82 9.60 5.78
CA PRO A 92 -14.14 9.30 6.32
C PRO A 92 -14.96 8.47 5.32
N PRO A 93 -15.94 7.67 5.80
CA PRO A 93 -16.79 6.83 4.95
C PRO A 93 -17.68 7.64 3.98
#